data_AF-A0A8T0IAZ4-F1
#
_entry.id   AF-A0A8T0IAZ4-F1
#
_cell.length_a   1.000
_cell.length_b   1.000
_cell.length_c   1.000
_cell.angle_alpha   90.00
_cell.angle_beta   90.00
_cell.angle_gamma   90.00
#
_symmetry.space_group_name_H-M   'P 1'
#
loop_
_entity.id
_entity.type
_entity.pdbx_description
1 polymer ?
#
loop_
_entity_poly.entity_id
_entity_poly.type
_entity_poly.pdbx_seq_one_letter_code
_entity_poly.pdbx_strand_id
1 'polypeptide(L)'
;MLELMTEPPYCIASTGYHDSSCGISQSALAYFILIVYIMAHIITNLFIAQIIDTITFGLLNEDAMLSPRNLTNYQTLWASAEYDPLYMLCFLKMTKLYLY
;
A
#
# COMPACT_ATOMS: atom_id res chain seq x y z
N MET A 1 -3.76 10.68 -25.31
CA MET A 1 -3.84 12.16 -25.37
C MET A 1 -3.93 12.64 -26.81
N LEU A 2 -2.89 12.45 -27.62
CA LEU A 2 -2.83 12.93 -29.02
C LEU A 2 -4.01 12.43 -29.89
N GLU A 3 -4.35 11.15 -29.82
CA GLU A 3 -5.48 10.57 -30.58
C GLU A 3 -6.85 11.21 -30.27
N LEU A 4 -7.04 11.72 -29.05
CA LEU A 4 -8.29 12.36 -28.61
C LEU A 4 -8.34 13.86 -28.94
N MET A 5 -7.27 14.39 -29.52
CA MET A 5 -7.13 15.78 -29.99
C MET A 5 -7.15 15.88 -31.51
N THR A 6 -7.34 14.77 -32.20
CA THR A 6 -7.37 14.73 -33.66
C THR A 6 -8.57 15.52 -34.18
N GLU A 7 -8.28 16.52 -35.02
CA GLU A 7 -9.22 17.42 -35.67
C GLU A 7 -9.15 17.27 -37.21
N PRO A 8 -10.16 17.73 -37.97
CA PRO A 8 -10.15 17.68 -39.44
C PRO A 8 -8.91 18.42 -40.01
N PRO A 9 -8.25 17.93 -41.08
CA PRO A 9 -8.68 16.90 -42.04
C PRO A 9 -8.28 15.45 -41.68
N TYR A 10 -7.71 15.22 -40.50
CA TYR A 10 -7.20 13.90 -40.11
C TYR A 10 -8.29 12.97 -39.54
N CYS A 11 -9.52 13.47 -39.41
CA CYS A 11 -10.68 12.72 -38.95
C CYS A 11 -11.95 13.13 -39.71
N ILE A 12 -12.95 12.25 -39.73
CA ILE A 12 -14.24 12.48 -40.38
C ILE A 12 -15.22 13.00 -39.33
N ALA A 13 -15.63 14.26 -39.47
CA ALA A 13 -16.64 14.88 -38.62
C ALA A 13 -18.05 14.47 -39.09
N SER A 14 -18.84 13.92 -38.18
CA SER A 14 -20.27 13.62 -38.37
C SER A 14 -21.09 14.36 -37.30
N THR A 15 -22.39 14.52 -37.53
CA THR A 15 -23.31 15.18 -36.59
C THR A 15 -23.56 14.35 -35.34
N GLY A 16 -23.45 13.02 -35.43
CA GLY A 16 -23.56 12.09 -34.30
C GLY A 16 -22.21 11.86 -33.63
N TYR A 17 -22.18 11.83 -32.29
CA TYR A 17 -20.97 11.47 -31.52
C TYR A 17 -20.47 10.05 -31.81
N HIS A 18 -21.38 9.12 -32.13
CA HIS A 18 -21.03 7.73 -32.45
C HIS A 18 -20.54 7.54 -33.89
N ASP A 19 -20.89 8.47 -34.78
CA ASP A 19 -20.55 8.42 -36.20
C ASP A 19 -19.35 9.31 -36.53
N SER A 20 -18.91 10.14 -35.58
CA SER A 20 -17.73 10.99 -35.74
C SER A 20 -16.48 10.24 -35.27
N SER A 21 -15.42 10.32 -36.07
CA SER A 21 -14.10 9.78 -35.70
C SER A 21 -13.17 10.86 -35.15
N CYS A 22 -13.71 12.03 -34.79
CA CYS A 22 -12.95 13.18 -34.32
C CYS A 22 -12.96 13.29 -32.79
N GLY A 23 -11.85 13.80 -32.26
CA GLY A 23 -11.72 14.11 -30.84
C GLY A 23 -12.25 15.51 -30.47
N ILE A 24 -12.19 15.82 -29.18
CA ILE A 24 -12.50 17.16 -28.65
C ILE A 24 -11.29 17.65 -27.87
N SER A 25 -10.46 18.47 -28.51
CA SER A 25 -9.13 18.89 -28.02
C SER A 25 -9.16 19.44 -26.59
N GLN A 26 -10.06 20.38 -26.28
CA GLN A 26 -10.13 21.00 -24.95
C GLN A 26 -10.53 20.02 -23.84
N SER A 27 -11.52 19.16 -24.11
CA SER A 27 -11.98 18.18 -23.12
C SER A 27 -10.96 17.06 -22.88
N ALA A 28 -10.23 16.67 -23.93
CA ALA A 28 -9.17 15.67 -23.84
C ALA A 28 -8.01 16.18 -22.95
N LEU A 29 -7.58 17.44 -23.12
CA LEU A 29 -6.59 18.08 -22.26
C LEU A 29 -6.99 18.02 -20.79
N ALA A 30 -8.18 18.54 -20.49
CA ALA A 30 -8.68 18.62 -19.12
C ALA A 30 -8.80 17.23 -18.49
N TYR A 31 -9.34 16.24 -19.22
CA TYR A 31 -9.47 14.87 -18.74
C TYR A 31 -8.12 14.27 -18.35
N PHE A 32 -7.12 14.31 -19.25
CA PHE A 32 -5.82 13.70 -18.99
C PHE A 32 -5.06 14.41 -17.87
N ILE A 33 -5.10 15.74 -17.82
CA ILE A 33 -4.44 16.50 -16.75
C ILE A 33 -5.07 16.16 -15.40
N LEU A 34 -6.40 16.18 -15.30
CA LEU A 34 -7.11 15.94 -14.06
C LEU A 34 -6.93 14.50 -13.57
N ILE A 35 -7.08 13.51 -14.45
CA ILE A 35 -6.98 12.11 -14.03
C ILE A 35 -5.55 11.75 -13.62
N VAL A 36 -4.53 12.21 -14.37
CA VAL A 36 -3.13 11.96 -14.01
C VAL A 36 -2.79 12.67 -12.72
N TYR A 37 -3.20 13.92 -12.55
CA TYR A 37 -2.98 14.68 -11.32
C TYR A 37 -3.64 13.98 -10.12
N ILE A 38 -4.93 13.69 -10.17
CA ILE A 38 -5.67 13.09 -9.06
C ILE A 38 -5.12 11.71 -8.73
N MET A 39 -4.95 10.83 -9.74
CA MET A 39 -4.49 9.46 -9.50
C MET A 39 -3.05 9.42 -8.99
N ALA A 40 -2.17 10.27 -9.50
CA ALA A 40 -0.79 10.34 -8.99
C ALA A 40 -0.77 10.78 -7.52
N HIS A 41 -1.59 11.75 -7.12
CA HIS A 41 -1.66 12.18 -5.72
C HIS A 41 -2.22 11.09 -4.82
N ILE A 42 -3.27 10.38 -5.25
CA ILE A 42 -3.84 9.27 -4.48
C ILE A 42 -2.80 8.15 -4.29
N ILE A 43 -2.20 7.68 -5.39
CA ILE A 43 -1.24 6.57 -5.34
C ILE A 43 0.00 6.95 -4.54
N THR A 44 0.52 8.17 -4.72
CA THR A 44 1.71 8.63 -3.98
C THR A 44 1.44 8.71 -2.49
N ASN A 45 0.30 9.29 -2.09
CA ASN A 45 -0.06 9.39 -0.67
C ASN A 45 -0.29 8.00 -0.05
N LEU A 46 -0.93 7.09 -0.78
CA LEU A 46 -1.12 5.71 -0.33
C LEU A 46 0.23 4.98 -0.19
N PHE A 47 1.14 5.17 -1.14
CA PHE A 47 2.47 4.57 -1.12
C PHE A 47 3.32 5.10 0.04
N ILE A 48 3.26 6.40 0.30
CA ILE A 48 3.92 7.02 1.46
C ILE A 48 3.37 6.43 2.77
N ALA A 49 2.05 6.30 2.90
CA ALA A 49 1.44 5.69 4.08
C ALA A 49 1.95 4.26 4.31
N GLN A 50 1.94 3.44 3.26
CA GLN A 50 2.46 2.06 3.32
C GLN A 50 3.93 2.00 3.75
N ILE A 51 4.77 2.90 3.24
CA ILE A 51 6.18 2.98 3.63
C ILE A 51 6.33 3.35 5.10
N ILE A 52 5.59 4.38 5.57
CA ILE A 52 5.67 4.84 6.96
C ILE A 52 5.27 3.72 7.91
N ASP A 53 4.21 2.96 7.60
CA ASP A 53 3.80 1.82 8.40
C ASP A 53 4.91 0.76 8.47
N THR A 54 5.51 0.44 7.33
CA THR A 54 6.61 -0.54 7.27
C THR A 54 7.84 -0.10 8.08
N ILE A 55 8.20 1.18 8.01
CA ILE A 55 9.33 1.73 8.78
C ILE A 55 9.00 1.76 10.26
N THR A 56 7.79 2.18 10.63
CA THR A 56 7.35 2.30 12.02
C THR A 56 7.33 0.92 12.68
N PHE A 57 6.70 -0.06 12.04
CA PHE A 57 6.58 -1.43 12.55
C PHE A 57 7.78 -2.34 12.26
N GLY A 58 8.73 -1.92 11.44
CA GLY A 58 9.91 -2.73 11.10
C GLY A 58 11.16 -2.26 11.80
N LEU A 59 11.40 -0.94 11.78
CA LEU A 59 12.67 -0.32 12.16
C LEU A 59 12.57 0.46 13.47
N LEU A 60 11.47 1.20 13.69
CA LEU A 60 11.30 2.05 14.87
C LEU A 60 10.65 1.33 16.06
N ASN A 61 10.51 0.01 16.00
CA ASN A 61 9.96 -0.79 17.10
C ASN A 61 10.74 -0.69 18.41
N GLU A 62 12.03 -0.35 18.35
CA GLU A 62 12.89 -0.22 19.53
C GLU A 62 12.43 0.93 20.46
N ASP A 63 11.83 1.98 19.91
CA ASP A 63 11.31 3.14 20.65
C ASP A 63 9.83 3.00 21.01
N ALA A 64 9.20 1.87 20.65
CA ALA A 64 7.83 1.57 21.05
C ALA A 64 7.73 1.32 22.57
N MET A 65 6.55 1.58 23.14
CA MET A 65 6.28 1.36 24.57
C MET A 65 6.61 -0.09 25.03
N LEU A 66 6.55 -1.04 24.10
CA LEU A 66 7.03 -2.41 24.26
C LEU A 66 8.07 -2.72 23.17
N SER A 67 9.35 -2.45 23.47
CA SER A 67 10.47 -2.80 22.59
C SER A 67 10.65 -4.33 22.44
N PRO A 68 11.13 -4.83 21.29
CA PRO A 68 11.46 -6.24 21.07
C PRO A 68 12.41 -6.82 22.13
N ARG A 69 13.35 -6.02 22.66
CA ARG A 69 14.26 -6.44 23.73
C ARG A 69 13.52 -6.69 25.05
N ASN A 70 12.58 -5.83 25.39
CA ASN A 70 11.78 -5.99 26.60
C ASN A 70 10.84 -7.20 26.47
N LEU A 71 10.32 -7.43 25.26
CA LEU A 71 9.46 -8.56 24.96
C LEU A 71 10.21 -9.90 25.08
N THR A 72 11.41 -10.00 24.53
CA THR A 72 12.26 -11.20 24.63
C THR A 72 12.70 -11.46 26.06
N ASN A 73 13.09 -10.42 26.81
CA ASN A 73 13.40 -10.54 28.23
C ASN A 73 12.19 -11.04 29.04
N TYR A 74 11.01 -10.48 28.80
CA TYR A 74 9.77 -10.95 29.42
C TYR A 74 9.47 -12.41 29.06
N GLN A 75 9.59 -12.81 27.79
CA GLN A 75 9.42 -14.19 27.36
C GLN A 75 10.42 -15.14 28.04
N THR A 76 11.68 -14.73 28.21
CA THR A 76 12.68 -15.56 28.91
C THR A 76 12.41 -15.69 30.40
N LEU A 77 11.95 -14.62 31.05
CA LEU A 77 11.54 -14.65 32.46
C LEU A 77 10.31 -15.52 32.64
N TRP A 78 9.30 -15.35 31.78
CA TRP A 78 8.10 -16.17 31.78
C TRP A 78 8.39 -17.65 31.54
N ALA A 79 9.36 -17.96 30.69
CA ALA A 79 9.79 -19.33 30.42
C ALA A 79 10.62 -19.96 31.55
N SER A 80 10.98 -19.21 32.60
CA SER A 80 11.66 -19.78 33.76
C SER A 80 10.67 -20.53 34.66
N ALA A 81 11.14 -21.67 35.21
CA ALA A 81 10.32 -22.57 36.02
C ALA A 81 9.76 -21.93 37.31
N GLU A 82 10.30 -20.79 37.72
CA GLU A 82 9.90 -20.04 38.92
C GLU A 82 8.57 -19.31 38.73
N TYR A 83 8.28 -18.82 37.53
CA TYR A 83 7.06 -18.04 37.25
C TYR A 83 5.97 -18.84 36.53
N ASP A 84 6.34 -19.85 35.73
CA ASP A 84 5.39 -20.79 35.13
C ASP A 84 5.86 -22.24 35.36
N PRO A 85 5.24 -23.00 36.30
CA PRO A 85 5.63 -24.37 36.58
C PRO A 85 5.30 -25.35 35.44
N LEU A 86 4.51 -24.92 34.44
CA LEU A 86 4.15 -25.69 33.24
C LEU A 86 4.81 -25.12 31.97
N TYR A 87 5.86 -24.29 32.08
CA TYR A 87 6.57 -23.66 30.96
C TYR A 87 6.92 -24.61 29.80
N MET A 88 7.23 -25.87 30.11
CA MET A 88 7.61 -26.92 29.15
C MET A 88 6.45 -27.30 28.19
N LEU A 89 5.18 -27.23 28.64
CA LEU A 89 4.01 -27.44 27.78
C LEU A 89 3.80 -26.30 26.78
N CYS A 90 4.14 -25.06 27.16
CA CYS A 90 4.06 -23.90 26.27
C CYS A 90 5.17 -23.94 25.20
N PHE A 91 6.40 -24.30 25.59
CA PHE A 91 7.54 -24.44 24.68
C PHE A 91 7.30 -25.50 23.58
N LEU A 92 6.70 -26.64 23.93
CA LEU A 92 6.31 -27.70 22.99
C LEU A 92 5.21 -27.25 22.00
N LYS A 93 4.32 -26.34 22.43
CA LYS A 93 3.24 -25.81 21.60
C LYS A 93 3.72 -24.74 20.63
N MET A 94 4.68 -23.90 21.05
CA MET A 94 5.32 -22.88 20.22
C MET A 94 6.24 -23.48 19.14
N THR A 95 7.05 -24.51 19.47
CA THR A 95 7.92 -25.19 18.48
C THR A 95 7.12 -25.93 17.39
N LYS A 96 5.92 -26.44 17.70
CA LYS A 96 5.03 -26.99 16.67
C LYS A 96 4.41 -25.96 15.73
N LEU A 97 4.32 -24.69 16.15
CA LEU A 97 3.74 -23.62 15.32
C LEU A 97 4.73 -23.02 14.31
N TYR A 98 6.04 -23.08 14.57
CA TYR A 98 7.09 -22.58 13.66
C TYR A 98 7.52 -23.59 12.57
N LEU A 99 6.91 -24.78 12.55
CA LEU A 99 7.18 -25.84 11.57
C LEU A 99 6.04 -26.01 10.54
N TYR A 100 5.15 -25.01 10.44
CA TYR A 100 4.15 -24.87 9.38
C TYR A 100 4.20 -23.46 8.79
#